data_AF-A0AA49JAI5-F1
#
_entry.id   AF-A0AA49JAI5-F1
#
_cell.length_a   1.000
_cell.length_b   1.000
_cell.length_c   1.000
_cell.angle_alpha   90.00
_cell.angle_beta   90.00
_cell.angle_gamma   90.00
#
_symmetry.space_group_name_H-M   'P 1'
#
loop_
_entity.id
_entity.type
_entity.pdbx_description
1 polymer ?
#
loop_
_entity_poly.entity_id
_entity_poly.type
_entity_poly.pdbx_seq_one_letter_code
_entity_poly.pdbx_strand_id
1 'polypeptide(L)'
;MKQSRNETLAYHSFNLLNQLHDPKAKQYLEWSVTLTADKFELRNKPTLYVYPNEDYNAYQNLNKLLHKLNCPEELIRIHKHSFATSMYQGIRIPDINLLEKCLYIHHQGVSHIDCYRWKNQMHYDNCNYVYYKSFDLNHTFSVTHGDLMPFLEKLIKAEQFVHHFGVWFQESKEEIREVYYSFPNRTRFNWVVKAFENLLNKDVYQQSLKFRNFKFKNIGFDSTLHQNSPAITIYFTLPITEKFPNDYKELIRSCSDFFDEN
;
A
#
# COMPACT_ATOMS: atom_id res chain seq x y z
N MET A 1 -36.77 2.21 13.17
CA MET A 1 -35.99 1.34 12.27
C MET A 1 -34.63 1.10 12.90
N LYS A 2 -34.31 -0.13 13.32
CA LYS A 2 -32.98 -0.50 13.82
C LYS A 2 -32.10 -0.78 12.61
N GLN A 3 -31.29 0.20 12.20
CA GLN A 3 -30.21 -0.02 11.25
C GLN A 3 -29.32 -1.13 11.82
N SER A 4 -29.04 -2.17 11.03
CA SER A 4 -28.33 -3.33 11.57
C SER A 4 -26.91 -2.93 11.97
N ARG A 5 -26.37 -3.53 13.05
CA ARG A 5 -25.00 -3.25 13.53
C ARG A 5 -23.95 -3.38 12.42
N ASN A 6 -24.20 -4.23 11.42
CA ASN A 6 -23.35 -4.43 10.24
C ASN A 6 -23.41 -3.25 9.26
N GLU A 7 -24.59 -2.65 9.05
CA GLU A 7 -24.76 -1.45 8.19
C GLU A 7 -24.08 -0.23 8.81
N THR A 8 -24.16 -0.07 10.13
CA THR A 8 -23.47 1.01 10.86
C THR A 8 -21.94 0.86 10.81
N LEU A 9 -21.43 -0.37 10.95
CA LEU A 9 -19.99 -0.67 10.81
C LEU A 9 -19.48 -0.42 9.38
N ALA A 10 -20.25 -0.80 8.36
CA ALA A 10 -19.91 -0.56 6.96
C ALA A 10 -19.89 0.96 6.64
N TYR A 11 -20.89 1.71 7.09
CA TYR A 11 -20.98 3.16 6.89
C TYR A 11 -19.84 3.94 7.57
N HIS A 12 -19.48 3.57 8.81
CA HIS A 12 -18.35 4.20 9.49
C HIS A 12 -17.01 3.85 8.86
N SER A 13 -16.83 2.62 8.36
CA SER A 13 -15.63 2.22 7.62
C SER A 13 -15.50 3.00 6.33
N PHE A 14 -16.60 3.18 5.60
CA PHE A 14 -16.64 3.95 4.35
C PHE A 14 -16.20 5.41 4.52
N ASN A 15 -16.73 6.13 5.51
CA ASN A 15 -16.35 7.53 5.75
C ASN A 15 -14.87 7.72 6.11
N LEU A 16 -14.19 6.68 6.60
CA LEU A 16 -12.76 6.73 6.93
C LEU A 16 -11.90 6.28 5.76
N LEU A 17 -12.38 5.31 4.97
CA LEU A 17 -11.75 5.00 3.69
C LEU A 17 -11.73 6.23 2.78
N ASN A 18 -12.78 7.05 2.80
CA ASN A 18 -12.79 8.36 2.15
C ASN A 18 -11.73 9.33 2.69
N GLN A 19 -11.22 9.15 3.92
CA GLN A 19 -10.11 9.95 4.46
C GLN A 19 -8.73 9.40 4.04
N LEU A 20 -8.63 8.11 3.67
CA LEU A 20 -7.45 7.55 2.99
C LEU A 20 -7.32 8.04 1.54
N HIS A 21 -8.42 8.55 1.00
CA HIS A 21 -8.51 9.19 -0.30
C HIS A 21 -8.21 10.69 -0.15
N ASP A 22 -7.36 11.24 -1.02
CA ASP A 22 -7.24 12.70 -1.13
C ASP A 22 -8.07 13.18 -2.32
N PRO A 23 -9.23 13.82 -2.08
CA PRO A 23 -10.13 14.26 -3.14
C PRO A 23 -9.52 15.28 -4.08
N LYS A 24 -8.40 15.92 -3.70
CA LYS A 24 -7.72 16.92 -4.54
C LYS A 24 -6.66 16.31 -5.45
N ALA A 25 -6.20 15.11 -5.15
CA ALA A 25 -5.11 14.49 -5.89
C ALA A 25 -5.66 13.40 -6.81
N LYS A 26 -5.49 13.65 -8.12
CA LYS A 26 -5.96 12.75 -9.18
C LYS A 26 -5.18 11.43 -9.21
N GLN A 27 -3.92 11.47 -8.79
CA GLN A 27 -2.99 10.36 -8.90
C GLN A 27 -1.98 10.39 -7.74
N TYR A 28 -1.54 9.20 -7.32
CA TYR A 28 -0.48 9.03 -6.33
C TYR A 28 0.55 8.03 -6.81
N LEU A 29 1.82 8.39 -6.61
CA LEU A 29 2.93 7.47 -6.67
C LEU A 29 3.23 6.96 -5.26
N GLU A 30 3.39 5.65 -5.12
CA GLU A 30 3.82 5.01 -3.89
C GLU A 30 5.11 4.23 -4.16
N TRP A 31 6.05 4.33 -3.22
CA TRP A 31 7.25 3.50 -3.15
C TRP A 31 7.43 3.03 -1.72
N SER A 32 8.36 2.10 -1.52
CA SER A 32 8.57 1.56 -0.18
C SER A 32 10.02 1.23 0.11
N VAL A 33 10.32 1.16 1.40
CA VAL A 33 11.58 0.62 1.93
C VAL A 33 11.25 -0.56 2.83
N THR A 34 12.10 -1.58 2.82
CA THR A 34 12.06 -2.69 3.75
C THR A 34 13.16 -2.52 4.79
N LEU A 35 12.82 -2.75 6.05
CA LEU A 35 13.68 -2.59 7.22
C LEU A 35 13.67 -3.87 8.05
N THR A 36 14.85 -4.37 8.37
CA THR A 36 15.09 -5.29 9.49
C THR A 36 16.00 -4.58 10.51
N ALA A 37 16.37 -5.26 11.60
CA ALA A 37 17.35 -4.70 12.55
C ALA A 37 18.71 -4.40 11.89
N ASP A 38 19.06 -5.14 10.84
CA ASP A 38 20.39 -5.16 10.23
C ASP A 38 20.43 -4.79 8.73
N LYS A 39 19.27 -4.73 8.07
CA LYS A 39 19.15 -4.46 6.63
C LYS A 39 18.23 -3.27 6.36
N PHE A 40 18.66 -2.42 5.44
CA PHE A 40 17.88 -1.38 4.81
C PHE A 40 17.80 -1.69 3.31
N GLU A 41 16.60 -1.70 2.72
CA GLU A 41 16.43 -1.99 1.29
C GLU A 41 15.40 -1.03 0.66
N LEU A 42 15.81 -0.32 -0.39
CA LEU A 42 14.89 0.39 -1.28
C LEU A 42 14.16 -0.63 -2.16
N ARG A 43 12.82 -0.59 -2.15
CA ARG A 43 12.02 -1.49 -2.98
C ARG A 43 11.66 -0.80 -4.30
N ASN A 44 12.24 -1.29 -5.39
CA ASN A 44 11.87 -0.87 -6.76
C ASN A 44 10.56 -1.52 -7.21
N LYS A 45 9.48 -1.23 -6.48
CA LYS A 45 8.12 -1.69 -6.76
C LYS A 45 7.16 -0.51 -6.71
N PRO A 46 7.31 0.50 -7.59
CA PRO A 46 6.39 1.63 -7.62
C PRO A 46 4.96 1.18 -7.83
N THR A 47 4.05 1.77 -7.07
CA THR A 47 2.61 1.63 -7.27
C THR A 47 2.02 2.98 -7.66
N LEU A 48 1.36 3.02 -8.81
CA LEU A 48 0.61 4.18 -9.26
C LEU A 48 -0.86 3.97 -8.94
N TYR A 49 -1.45 4.85 -8.13
CA TYR A 49 -2.88 4.89 -7.86
C TYR A 49 -3.55 6.01 -8.66
N VAL A 50 -4.68 5.67 -9.27
CA VAL A 50 -5.54 6.57 -10.04
C VAL A 50 -6.88 6.67 -9.35
N TYR A 51 -7.30 7.90 -9.10
CA TYR A 51 -8.55 8.21 -8.44
C TYR A 51 -9.59 8.68 -9.47
N PRO A 52 -10.88 8.29 -9.34
CA PRO A 52 -11.96 8.76 -10.19
C PRO A 52 -11.94 10.28 -10.30
N ASN A 53 -12.01 10.78 -11.54
CA ASN A 53 -12.09 12.20 -11.82
C ASN A 53 -12.99 12.44 -13.04
N GLU A 54 -13.42 13.68 -13.24
CA GLU A 54 -14.38 14.05 -14.30
C GLU A 54 -13.78 13.96 -15.71
N ASP A 55 -12.44 14.01 -15.84
CA ASP A 55 -11.76 14.06 -17.14
C ASP A 55 -11.37 12.67 -17.69
N TYR A 56 -11.47 11.60 -16.89
CA TYR A 56 -11.22 10.21 -17.27
C TYR A 56 -9.82 9.90 -17.85
N ASN A 57 -8.94 10.89 -17.98
CA ASN A 57 -7.69 10.77 -18.74
C ASN A 57 -6.71 9.79 -18.07
N ALA A 58 -6.61 9.85 -16.74
CA ALA A 58 -5.71 8.97 -15.99
C ALA A 58 -6.13 7.50 -16.11
N TYR A 59 -7.44 7.21 -16.18
CA TYR A 59 -7.93 5.84 -16.39
C TYR A 59 -7.68 5.33 -17.80
N GLN A 60 -7.88 6.17 -18.81
CA GLN A 60 -7.54 5.80 -20.19
C GLN A 60 -6.04 5.50 -20.34
N ASN A 61 -5.19 6.27 -19.66
CA ASN A 61 -3.76 6.03 -19.65
C ASN A 61 -3.37 4.77 -18.87
N LEU A 62 -4.05 4.48 -17.75
CA LEU A 62 -3.90 3.22 -17.04
C LEU A 62 -4.27 2.02 -17.93
N ASN A 63 -5.39 2.08 -18.66
CA ASN A 63 -5.76 1.03 -19.60
C ASN A 63 -4.69 0.80 -20.69
N LYS A 64 -4.14 1.88 -21.28
CA LYS A 64 -3.04 1.79 -22.25
C LYS A 64 -1.80 1.13 -21.64
N LEU A 65 -1.47 1.49 -20.40
CA LEU A 65 -0.33 0.92 -19.67
C LEU A 65 -0.54 -0.58 -19.38
N LEU A 66 -1.75 -1.00 -18.97
CA LEU A 66 -2.07 -2.41 -18.75
C LEU A 66 -1.85 -3.26 -20.01
N HIS A 67 -2.28 -2.78 -21.18
CA HIS A 67 -2.00 -3.47 -22.45
C HIS A 67 -0.49 -3.58 -22.72
N LYS A 68 0.28 -2.50 -22.52
CA LYS A 68 1.75 -2.52 -22.68
C LYS A 68 2.47 -3.48 -21.71
N LEU A 69 1.83 -3.79 -20.59
CA LEU A 69 2.36 -4.66 -19.52
C LEU A 69 1.95 -6.12 -19.66
N ASN A 70 1.41 -6.52 -20.82
CA ASN A 70 0.96 -7.89 -21.06
C ASN A 70 -0.04 -8.35 -20.00
N CYS A 71 -0.94 -7.45 -19.58
CA CYS A 71 -2.04 -7.77 -18.68
C CYS A 71 -3.03 -8.74 -19.37
N PRO A 72 -3.49 -9.81 -18.70
CA PRO A 72 -4.54 -10.67 -19.22
C PRO A 72 -5.80 -9.88 -19.61
N GLU A 73 -6.40 -10.19 -20.77
CA GLU A 73 -7.58 -9.48 -21.29
C GLU A 73 -8.79 -9.53 -20.34
N GLU A 74 -8.91 -10.60 -19.56
CA GLU A 74 -9.92 -10.70 -18.50
C GLU A 74 -9.74 -9.61 -17.43
N LEU A 75 -8.51 -9.35 -16.98
CA LEU A 75 -8.22 -8.29 -16.02
C LEU A 75 -8.45 -6.91 -16.62
N ILE A 76 -8.16 -6.73 -17.91
CA ILE A 76 -8.48 -5.49 -18.64
C ILE A 76 -9.99 -5.27 -18.69
N ARG A 77 -10.77 -6.33 -18.90
CA ARG A 77 -12.23 -6.28 -18.83
C ARG A 77 -12.70 -5.91 -17.42
N ILE A 78 -12.16 -6.54 -16.37
CA ILE A 78 -12.49 -6.22 -14.98
C ILE A 78 -12.18 -4.74 -14.67
N HIS A 79 -10.96 -4.27 -14.98
CA HIS A 79 -10.54 -2.87 -14.86
C HIS A 79 -11.57 -1.90 -15.45
N LYS A 80 -12.00 -2.14 -16.69
CA LYS A 80 -12.98 -1.29 -17.40
C LYS A 80 -14.37 -1.32 -16.77
N HIS A 81 -14.85 -2.49 -16.32
CA HIS A 81 -16.19 -2.61 -15.72
C HIS A 81 -16.24 -2.03 -14.31
N SER A 82 -15.16 -2.19 -13.54
CA SER A 82 -15.05 -1.68 -12.18
C SER A 82 -14.86 -0.16 -12.12
N PHE A 83 -14.54 0.47 -13.23
CA PHE A 83 -14.13 1.86 -13.27
C PHE A 83 -15.15 2.83 -12.63
N ALA A 84 -16.42 2.76 -13.04
CA ALA A 84 -17.47 3.66 -12.54
C ALA A 84 -17.81 3.44 -11.06
N THR A 85 -17.40 2.31 -10.49
CA THR A 85 -17.70 1.90 -9.11
C THR A 85 -16.46 1.82 -8.24
N SER A 86 -15.30 2.27 -8.73
CA SER A 86 -14.04 2.26 -7.98
C SER A 86 -13.90 3.53 -7.15
N MET A 87 -13.42 3.40 -5.91
CA MET A 87 -12.83 4.49 -5.15
C MET A 87 -11.45 4.87 -5.70
N TYR A 88 -10.66 3.87 -6.13
CA TYR A 88 -9.44 4.05 -6.92
C TYR A 88 -9.05 2.73 -7.57
N GLN A 89 -8.15 2.83 -8.54
CA GLN A 89 -7.46 1.66 -9.08
C GLN A 89 -5.95 1.91 -9.09
N GLY A 90 -5.17 0.87 -8.84
CA GLY A 90 -3.72 0.97 -8.72
C GLY A 90 -2.99 -0.05 -9.59
N ILE A 91 -1.81 0.31 -10.08
CA ILE A 91 -0.90 -0.61 -10.78
C ILE A 91 0.46 -0.59 -10.08
N ARG A 92 0.89 -1.75 -9.58
CA ARG A 92 2.26 -1.96 -9.11
C ARG A 92 3.07 -2.63 -10.19
N ILE A 93 4.20 -2.01 -10.52
CA ILE A 93 5.13 -2.51 -11.51
C ILE A 93 6.47 -2.73 -10.84
N PRO A 94 6.93 -3.99 -10.70
CA PRO A 94 8.27 -4.25 -10.21
C PRO A 94 9.33 -3.97 -11.28
N ASP A 95 10.57 -3.73 -10.85
CA ASP A 95 11.73 -3.79 -11.72
C ASP A 95 11.81 -5.16 -12.43
N ILE A 96 12.23 -5.17 -13.70
CA ILE A 96 11.78 -6.09 -14.77
C ILE A 96 12.13 -7.58 -14.61
N ASN A 97 12.74 -8.00 -13.52
CA ASN A 97 13.16 -9.38 -13.33
C ASN A 97 12.12 -10.18 -12.54
N LEU A 98 11.29 -10.95 -13.25
CA LEU A 98 10.48 -12.10 -12.76
C LEU A 98 9.43 -11.85 -11.67
N LEU A 99 9.24 -10.61 -11.24
CA LEU A 99 8.27 -10.25 -10.21
C LEU A 99 6.86 -10.01 -10.80
N GLU A 100 5.85 -10.35 -10.01
CA GLU A 100 4.45 -10.19 -10.37
C GLU A 100 4.07 -8.69 -10.41
N LYS A 101 3.41 -8.31 -11.51
CA LYS A 101 2.70 -7.03 -11.63
C LYS A 101 1.37 -7.15 -10.91
N CYS A 102 0.85 -6.07 -10.35
CA CYS A 102 -0.40 -6.12 -9.58
C CYS A 102 -1.36 -5.02 -9.96
N LEU A 103 -2.61 -5.39 -10.20
CA LEU A 103 -3.73 -4.48 -10.41
C LEU A 103 -4.56 -4.49 -9.13
N TYR A 104 -4.66 -3.33 -8.49
CA TYR A 104 -5.49 -3.09 -7.32
C TYR A 104 -6.79 -2.43 -7.75
N ILE A 105 -7.92 -2.94 -7.28
CA ILE A 105 -9.23 -2.33 -7.49
C ILE A 105 -9.88 -2.18 -6.13
N HIS A 106 -10.07 -0.92 -5.70
CA HIS A 106 -10.84 -0.63 -4.49
C HIS A 106 -12.21 -0.15 -4.91
N HIS A 107 -13.24 -0.95 -4.69
CA HIS A 107 -14.61 -0.56 -4.98
C HIS A 107 -15.16 0.46 -3.96
N GLN A 108 -16.04 1.34 -4.42
CA GLN A 108 -16.74 2.28 -3.56
C GLN A 108 -17.70 1.53 -2.64
N GLY A 109 -17.74 1.90 -1.37
CA GLY A 109 -18.66 1.32 -0.39
C GLY A 109 -18.23 -0.04 0.17
N VAL A 110 -17.07 -0.56 -0.20
CA VAL A 110 -16.54 -1.82 0.35
C VAL A 110 -15.25 -1.59 1.16
N SER A 111 -15.05 -2.47 2.14
CA SER A 111 -13.86 -2.52 2.98
C SER A 111 -12.80 -3.51 2.48
N HIS A 112 -12.76 -3.79 1.18
CA HIS A 112 -11.73 -4.62 0.58
C HIS A 112 -11.15 -4.04 -0.71
N ILE A 113 -9.92 -4.46 -1.03
CA ILE A 113 -9.25 -4.17 -2.29
C ILE A 113 -8.95 -5.51 -2.96
N ASP A 114 -9.42 -5.68 -4.18
CA ASP A 114 -9.04 -6.83 -5.01
C ASP A 114 -7.65 -6.58 -5.58
N CYS A 115 -6.74 -7.53 -5.40
CA CYS A 115 -5.40 -7.49 -5.95
C CYS A 115 -5.19 -8.67 -6.90
N TYR A 116 -5.11 -8.36 -8.19
CA TYR A 116 -4.83 -9.34 -9.23
C TYR A 116 -3.35 -9.30 -9.59
N ARG A 117 -2.67 -10.45 -9.55
CA ARG A 117 -1.22 -10.53 -9.79
C ARG A 117 -0.92 -11.38 -11.00
N TRP A 118 -0.06 -10.90 -11.88
CA TRP A 118 0.30 -11.64 -13.10
C TRP A 118 1.77 -11.45 -13.48
N LYS A 119 2.32 -12.45 -14.17
CA LYS A 119 3.65 -12.37 -14.80
C LYS A 119 3.55 -12.15 -16.31
N ASN A 120 2.57 -12.79 -16.94
CA ASN A 120 2.30 -12.76 -18.38
C ASN A 120 0.78 -12.77 -18.65
N GLN A 121 0.39 -12.82 -19.93
CA GLN A 121 -1.01 -12.74 -20.37
C GLN A 121 -1.86 -13.99 -20.07
N MET A 122 -1.25 -15.14 -19.75
CA MET A 122 -1.99 -16.40 -19.69
C MET A 122 -2.58 -16.68 -18.32
N HIS A 123 -1.92 -16.23 -17.25
CA HIS A 123 -2.31 -16.58 -15.88
C HIS A 123 -2.20 -15.38 -14.94
N TYR A 124 -3.21 -15.25 -14.09
CA TYR A 124 -3.18 -14.38 -12.92
C TYR A 124 -3.66 -15.15 -11.70
N ASP A 125 -3.25 -14.70 -10.52
CA ASP A 125 -3.86 -15.08 -9.25
C ASP A 125 -4.48 -13.85 -8.57
N ASN A 126 -5.21 -14.07 -7.48
CA ASN A 126 -5.78 -13.01 -6.67
C ASN A 126 -5.38 -13.14 -5.20
N CYS A 127 -5.26 -12.00 -4.55
CA CYS A 127 -5.34 -11.86 -3.11
C CYS A 127 -6.22 -10.65 -2.78
N ASN A 128 -6.77 -10.63 -1.57
CA ASN A 128 -7.66 -9.56 -1.15
C ASN A 128 -7.04 -8.83 0.03
N TYR A 129 -7.21 -7.51 0.08
CA TYR A 129 -6.89 -6.73 1.26
C TYR A 129 -8.19 -6.39 1.96
N VAL A 130 -8.34 -6.72 3.24
CA VAL A 130 -9.56 -6.45 4.02
C VAL A 130 -9.25 -5.43 5.11
N TYR A 131 -10.05 -4.38 5.20
CA TYR A 131 -9.86 -3.26 6.15
C TYR A 131 -10.69 -3.43 7.42
N TYR A 132 -10.04 -3.20 8.57
CA TYR A 132 -10.65 -3.23 9.88
C TYR A 132 -10.34 -1.96 10.66
N LYS A 133 -11.38 -1.15 10.93
CA LYS A 133 -11.27 0.12 11.68
C LYS A 133 -11.05 -0.09 13.18
N SER A 134 -11.86 -0.95 13.80
CA SER A 134 -11.87 -1.21 15.25
C SER A 134 -11.24 -2.57 15.51
N PHE A 135 -10.01 -2.71 15.05
CA PHE A 135 -9.31 -3.97 15.08
C PHE A 135 -8.74 -4.26 16.48
N ASP A 136 -8.88 -5.50 16.95
CA ASP A 136 -8.31 -5.96 18.21
C ASP A 136 -6.80 -6.15 18.04
N LEU A 137 -6.00 -5.32 18.71
CA LEU A 137 -4.54 -5.43 18.67
C LEU A 137 -4.04 -6.85 18.99
N ASN A 138 -4.73 -7.59 19.87
CA ASN A 138 -4.36 -8.98 20.19
C ASN A 138 -4.35 -9.87 18.94
N HIS A 139 -5.28 -9.65 18.01
CA HIS A 139 -5.31 -10.41 16.77
C HIS A 139 -4.13 -10.04 15.87
N THR A 140 -3.68 -8.78 15.83
CA THR A 140 -2.47 -8.38 15.07
C THR A 140 -1.22 -8.98 15.68
N PHE A 141 -1.12 -9.00 17.02
CA PHE A 141 -0.05 -9.68 17.72
C PHE A 141 -0.01 -11.17 17.38
N SER A 142 -1.17 -11.83 17.30
CA SER A 142 -1.23 -13.28 17.00
C SER A 142 -0.78 -13.68 15.60
N VAL A 143 -0.85 -12.76 14.63
CA VAL A 143 -0.52 -13.05 13.22
C VAL A 143 0.78 -12.41 12.77
N THR A 144 1.36 -11.52 13.57
CA THR A 144 2.63 -10.85 13.26
C THR A 144 3.80 -11.73 13.71
N HIS A 145 4.85 -11.79 12.89
CA HIS A 145 6.02 -12.60 13.20
C HIS A 145 6.71 -12.15 14.50
N GLY A 146 7.20 -13.11 15.29
CA GLY A 146 7.82 -12.88 16.60
C GLY A 146 8.96 -11.85 16.57
N ASP A 147 9.84 -11.94 15.56
CA ASP A 147 10.97 -11.02 15.38
C ASP A 147 10.56 -9.56 15.13
N LEU A 148 9.31 -9.33 14.68
CA LEU A 148 8.79 -7.99 14.44
C LEU A 148 8.02 -7.44 15.65
N MET A 149 7.79 -8.24 16.70
CA MET A 149 7.09 -7.81 17.91
C MET A 149 7.71 -6.58 18.57
N PRO A 150 9.04 -6.49 18.75
CA PRO A 150 9.63 -5.32 19.40
C PRO A 150 9.33 -4.02 18.64
N PHE A 151 9.32 -4.08 17.31
CA PHE A 151 8.97 -2.95 16.47
C PHE A 151 7.49 -2.59 16.57
N LEU A 152 6.60 -3.59 16.51
CA LEU A 152 5.17 -3.37 16.65
C LEU A 152 4.86 -2.70 18.01
N GLU A 153 5.44 -3.22 19.10
CA GLU A 153 5.25 -2.66 20.44
C GLU A 153 5.73 -1.21 20.56
N LYS A 154 6.88 -0.87 19.96
CA LYS A 154 7.37 0.51 19.92
C LYS A 154 6.45 1.41 19.10
N LEU A 155 5.96 0.89 17.97
CA LEU A 155 5.07 1.62 17.08
C LEU A 155 3.76 1.99 17.79
N ILE A 156 3.09 1.03 18.44
CA ILE A 156 1.78 1.26 19.09
C ILE A 156 1.87 2.18 20.32
N LYS A 157 3.04 2.26 20.96
CA LYS A 157 3.30 3.14 22.11
C LYS A 157 3.65 4.57 21.69
N ALA A 158 3.97 4.80 20.42
CA ALA A 158 4.27 6.14 19.93
C ALA A 158 3.01 7.00 19.92
N GLU A 159 3.13 8.25 20.39
CA GLU A 159 2.01 9.19 20.47
C GLU A 159 1.28 9.32 19.12
N GLN A 160 2.03 9.40 18.02
CA GLN A 160 1.50 9.57 16.67
C GLN A 160 0.69 8.37 16.18
N PHE A 161 0.80 7.21 16.84
CA PHE A 161 -0.04 6.04 16.54
C PHE A 161 -1.51 6.31 16.82
N VAL A 162 -1.87 7.28 17.68
CA VAL A 162 -3.26 7.72 17.87
C VAL A 162 -3.91 8.24 16.57
N HIS A 163 -3.09 8.66 15.59
CA HIS A 163 -3.55 9.09 14.27
C HIS A 163 -3.61 7.94 13.25
N HIS A 164 -3.51 6.69 13.71
CA HIS A 164 -3.81 5.50 12.93
C HIS A 164 -5.33 5.31 12.80
N PHE A 165 -5.79 4.88 11.62
CA PHE A 165 -7.23 4.81 11.32
C PHE A 165 -7.78 3.38 11.16
N GLY A 166 -6.92 2.39 10.97
CA GLY A 166 -7.31 0.99 10.79
C GLY A 166 -6.27 0.15 10.07
N VAL A 167 -6.49 -1.17 10.10
CA VAL A 167 -5.53 -2.17 9.65
C VAL A 167 -6.04 -2.84 8.37
N TRP A 168 -5.17 -3.03 7.38
CA TRP A 168 -5.42 -3.93 6.26
C TRP A 168 -4.79 -5.29 6.54
N PHE A 169 -5.52 -6.36 6.28
CA PHE A 169 -4.96 -7.71 6.17
C PHE A 169 -4.93 -8.11 4.72
N GLN A 170 -3.78 -8.53 4.22
CA GLN A 170 -3.74 -9.27 2.98
C GLN A 170 -4.11 -10.72 3.27
N GLU A 171 -5.23 -11.17 2.72
CA GLU A 171 -5.74 -12.52 2.85
C GLU A 171 -5.52 -13.29 1.54
N SER A 172 -5.09 -14.54 1.68
CA SER A 172 -4.96 -15.49 0.57
C SER A 172 -5.34 -16.88 1.06
N LYS A 173 -6.34 -17.50 0.43
CA LYS A 173 -6.81 -18.85 0.80
C LYS A 173 -7.12 -18.98 2.31
N GLU A 174 -7.81 -17.98 2.86
CA GLU A 174 -8.21 -17.92 4.28
C GLU A 174 -7.06 -17.72 5.29
N GLU A 175 -5.82 -17.51 4.81
CA GLU A 175 -4.68 -17.17 5.65
C GLU A 175 -4.32 -15.68 5.54
N ILE A 176 -3.99 -15.07 6.67
CA ILE A 176 -3.43 -13.72 6.74
C ILE A 176 -1.94 -13.78 6.39
N ARG A 177 -1.54 -12.97 5.41
CA ARG A 177 -0.17 -12.91 4.89
C ARG A 177 0.64 -11.75 5.40
N GLU A 178 0.02 -10.59 5.40
CA GLU A 178 0.65 -9.31 5.70
C GLU A 178 -0.37 -8.43 6.42
N VAL A 179 0.15 -7.64 7.36
CA VAL A 179 -0.64 -6.72 8.17
C VAL A 179 -0.16 -5.30 7.89
N TYR A 180 -1.06 -4.37 7.58
CA TYR A 180 -0.70 -2.99 7.28
C TYR A 180 -1.45 -2.00 8.16
N TYR A 181 -0.73 -1.21 8.94
CA TYR A 181 -1.28 -0.10 9.71
C TYR A 181 -1.41 1.14 8.83
N SER A 182 -2.63 1.71 8.77
CA SER A 182 -2.96 2.81 7.85
C SER A 182 -2.94 4.19 8.52
N PHE A 183 -2.30 5.14 7.85
CA PHE A 183 -2.12 6.53 8.27
C PHE A 183 -2.60 7.50 7.16
N PRO A 184 -3.92 7.71 7.00
CA PRO A 184 -4.52 8.55 5.96
C PRO A 184 -4.03 10.00 5.94
N ASN A 185 -3.72 10.57 7.10
CA ASN A 185 -3.19 11.91 7.20
C ASN A 185 -1.75 12.05 6.67
N ARG A 186 -1.14 10.93 6.26
CA ARG A 186 0.20 10.83 5.68
C ARG A 186 1.23 11.57 6.51
N THR A 187 1.38 11.14 7.76
CA THR A 187 2.33 11.73 8.70
C THR A 187 3.78 11.51 8.24
N ARG A 188 4.72 12.29 8.78
CA ARG A 188 6.14 12.19 8.46
C ARG A 188 6.78 10.99 9.16
N PHE A 189 7.70 10.32 8.47
CA PHE A 189 8.38 9.11 8.95
C PHE A 189 9.27 9.33 10.20
N ASN A 190 9.66 10.56 10.51
CA ASN A 190 10.58 10.90 11.60
C ASN A 190 10.23 10.25 12.95
N TRP A 191 8.94 10.17 13.31
CA TRP A 191 8.56 9.58 14.60
C TRP A 191 8.75 8.06 14.62
N VAL A 192 8.55 7.38 13.48
CA VAL A 192 8.77 5.93 13.35
C VAL A 192 10.26 5.62 13.45
N VAL A 193 11.10 6.39 12.75
CA VAL A 193 12.56 6.25 12.82
C VAL A 193 13.05 6.39 14.27
N LYS A 194 12.56 7.42 14.98
CA LYS A 194 12.87 7.60 16.40
C LYS A 194 12.38 6.45 17.28
N ALA A 195 11.17 5.97 17.04
CA ALA A 195 10.63 4.82 17.78
C ALA A 195 11.49 3.56 17.61
N PHE A 196 12.11 3.40 16.45
CA PHE A 196 12.93 2.25 16.09
C PHE A 196 14.43 2.42 16.36
N GLU A 197 14.89 3.57 16.85
CA GLU A 197 16.33 3.88 17.02
C GLU A 197 17.11 2.80 17.76
N ASN A 198 16.56 2.28 18.86
CA ASN A 198 17.21 1.24 19.67
C ASN A 198 16.98 -0.20 19.15
N LEU A 199 16.20 -0.36 18.08
CA LEU A 199 15.92 -1.66 17.46
C LEU A 199 16.74 -1.87 16.17
N LEU A 200 17.30 -0.79 15.62
CA LEU A 200 18.08 -0.80 14.39
C LEU A 200 19.56 -0.73 14.73
N ASN A 201 20.39 -1.40 13.92
CA ASN A 201 21.82 -1.14 13.96
C ASN A 201 22.11 0.30 13.49
N LYS A 202 23.33 0.78 13.78
CA LYS A 202 23.72 2.16 13.49
C LYS A 202 23.57 2.50 12.00
N ASP A 203 23.99 1.62 11.10
CA ASP A 203 24.01 1.90 9.67
C ASP A 203 22.61 1.93 9.05
N VAL A 204 21.72 1.05 9.48
CA VAL A 204 20.30 1.02 9.07
C VAL A 204 19.56 2.24 9.62
N TYR A 205 19.83 2.63 10.87
CA TYR A 205 19.27 3.85 11.43
C TYR A 205 19.69 5.09 10.63
N GLN A 206 20.99 5.22 10.31
CA GLN A 206 21.49 6.34 9.50
C GLN A 206 20.89 6.37 8.09
N GLN A 207 20.72 5.22 7.45
CA GLN A 207 20.03 5.15 6.15
C GLN A 207 18.55 5.55 6.27
N SER A 208 17.87 5.11 7.32
CA SER A 208 16.46 5.45 7.58
C SER A 208 16.24 6.94 7.81
N LEU A 209 17.22 7.64 8.41
CA LEU A 209 17.13 9.09 8.66
C LEU A 209 17.02 9.93 7.38
N LYS A 210 17.50 9.45 6.22
CA LYS A 210 17.35 10.13 4.93
C LYS A 210 15.88 10.38 4.59
N PHE A 211 15.00 9.45 4.98
CA PHE A 211 13.57 9.47 4.68
C PHE A 211 12.73 10.15 5.77
N ARG A 212 13.33 10.67 6.86
CA ARG A 212 12.60 11.13 8.06
C ARG A 212 11.52 12.19 7.75
N ASN A 213 11.72 13.01 6.72
CA ASN A 213 10.80 14.08 6.36
C ASN A 213 9.70 13.64 5.39
N PHE A 214 9.77 12.41 4.89
CA PHE A 214 8.88 11.90 3.87
C PHE A 214 7.57 11.46 4.52
N LYS A 215 6.48 11.65 3.78
CA LYS A 215 5.15 11.25 4.20
C LYS A 215 4.88 9.80 3.81
N PHE A 216 4.30 9.03 4.72
CA PHE A 216 3.95 7.63 4.47
C PHE A 216 2.49 7.35 4.75
N LYS A 217 1.92 6.40 4.02
CA LYS A 217 0.51 6.00 4.10
C LYS A 217 0.33 4.74 4.94
N ASN A 218 1.23 3.76 4.80
CA ASN A 218 1.11 2.47 5.47
C ASN A 218 2.45 2.00 6.07
N ILE A 219 2.35 1.19 7.13
CA ILE A 219 3.45 0.38 7.66
C ILE A 219 3.01 -1.08 7.61
N GLY A 220 3.66 -1.86 6.75
CA GLY A 220 3.46 -3.29 6.61
C GLY A 220 4.35 -4.09 7.54
N PHE A 221 3.80 -5.14 8.14
CA PHE A 221 4.49 -6.18 8.88
C PHE A 221 4.30 -7.48 8.10
N ASP A 222 5.38 -8.02 7.55
CA ASP A 222 5.35 -9.25 6.77
C ASP A 222 5.16 -10.43 7.72
N SER A 223 3.98 -11.03 7.69
CA SER A 223 3.46 -11.76 8.84
C SER A 223 3.56 -13.29 8.67
N THR A 224 3.55 -13.83 7.44
CA THR A 224 3.65 -15.30 7.24
C THR A 224 4.47 -15.81 6.04
N LEU A 225 4.71 -15.03 4.98
CA LEU A 225 5.41 -15.54 3.78
C LEU A 225 6.94 -15.52 3.85
N HIS A 226 7.51 -14.72 4.74
CA HIS A 226 8.95 -14.52 4.87
C HIS A 226 9.46 -15.04 6.23
N GLN A 227 9.10 -16.27 6.62
CA GLN A 227 9.62 -16.89 7.86
C GLN A 227 11.16 -16.81 7.96
N ASN A 228 11.86 -16.80 6.82
CA ASN A 228 13.32 -16.73 6.76
C ASN A 228 13.89 -15.30 6.67
N SER A 229 13.05 -14.26 6.58
CA SER A 229 13.48 -12.86 6.49
C SER A 229 12.33 -11.88 6.82
N PRO A 230 11.76 -11.95 8.04
CA PRO A 230 10.68 -11.05 8.45
C PRO A 230 11.17 -9.60 8.43
N ALA A 231 10.35 -8.70 7.91
CA ALA A 231 10.72 -7.29 7.80
C ALA A 231 9.52 -6.36 7.90
N ILE A 232 9.82 -5.09 8.16
CA ILE A 232 8.84 -4.00 8.17
C ILE A 232 8.98 -3.25 6.87
N THR A 233 7.86 -2.99 6.23
CA THR A 233 7.83 -2.21 5.00
C THR A 233 7.13 -0.87 5.23
N ILE A 234 7.81 0.23 4.94
CA ILE A 234 7.23 1.58 5.01
C ILE A 234 6.82 2.04 3.62
N TYR A 235 5.54 2.39 3.44
CA TYR A 235 4.97 2.79 2.15
C TYR A 235 4.81 4.31 2.09
N PHE A 236 5.71 4.96 1.38
CA PHE A 236 5.73 6.40 1.16
C PHE A 236 4.87 6.78 -0.04
N THR A 237 4.27 7.95 -0.01
CA THR A 237 3.37 8.40 -1.08
C THR A 237 3.64 9.84 -1.49
N LEU A 238 3.62 10.11 -2.80
CA LEU A 238 3.71 11.43 -3.42
C LEU A 238 2.48 11.67 -4.30
N PRO A 239 1.72 12.75 -4.10
CA PRO A 239 0.75 13.19 -5.09
C PRO A 239 1.49 13.61 -6.36
N ILE A 240 1.09 13.10 -7.51
CA ILE A 240 1.66 13.49 -8.80
C ILE A 240 0.65 14.35 -9.56
N THR A 241 1.07 15.53 -10.01
CA THR A 241 0.24 16.47 -10.77
C THR A 241 0.49 16.30 -12.27
N GLU A 242 -0.61 16.11 -13.01
CA GLU A 242 -0.76 16.22 -14.47
C GLU A 242 -0.07 15.21 -15.39
N LYS A 243 1.14 14.71 -15.11
CA LYS A 243 1.82 13.77 -16.02
C LYS A 243 1.65 12.30 -15.62
N PHE A 244 0.79 11.59 -16.35
CA PHE A 244 0.74 10.12 -16.27
C PHE A 244 1.97 9.53 -16.99
N PRO A 245 2.66 8.53 -16.43
CA PRO A 245 3.84 7.94 -17.08
C PRO A 245 3.47 7.27 -18.42
N ASN A 246 4.22 7.57 -19.48
CA ASN A 246 3.96 7.02 -20.82
C ASN A 246 4.26 5.52 -20.90
N ASP A 247 5.17 5.05 -20.05
CA ASP A 247 5.55 3.65 -19.88
C ASP A 247 6.01 3.36 -18.45
N TYR A 248 6.26 2.08 -18.17
CA TYR A 248 6.70 1.65 -16.85
C TYR A 248 8.12 2.11 -16.50
N LYS A 249 8.99 2.38 -17.50
CA LYS A 249 10.35 2.86 -17.24
C LYS A 249 10.31 4.28 -16.72
N GLU A 250 9.38 5.10 -17.21
CA GLU A 250 9.13 6.44 -16.68
C GLU A 250 8.64 6.36 -15.23
N LEU A 251 7.72 5.46 -14.91
CA LEU A 251 7.26 5.24 -13.53
C LEU A 251 8.41 4.85 -12.58
N ILE A 252 9.27 3.90 -12.99
CA ILE A 252 10.42 3.48 -12.19
C ILE A 252 11.42 4.63 -12.02
N ARG A 253 11.76 5.34 -13.10
CA ARG A 253 12.68 6.49 -13.06
C ARG A 253 12.17 7.60 -12.15
N SER A 254 10.87 7.93 -12.19
CA SER A 254 10.29 8.95 -11.31
C SER A 254 10.43 8.61 -9.82
N CYS A 255 10.49 7.33 -9.46
CA CYS A 255 10.83 6.94 -8.08
C CYS A 255 12.32 7.10 -7.80
N SER A 256 13.20 6.66 -8.71
CA SER A 256 14.65 6.76 -8.56
C SER A 256 15.14 8.21 -8.47
N ASP A 257 14.72 9.07 -9.41
CA ASP A 257 15.13 10.49 -9.45
C ASP A 257 14.72 11.21 -8.16
N PHE A 258 13.53 10.90 -7.63
CA PHE A 258 13.06 11.48 -6.37
C PHE A 258 13.95 11.14 -5.16
N PHE A 259 14.60 9.96 -5.17
CA PHE A 259 15.55 9.56 -4.14
C PHE A 259 16.94 10.17 -4.31
N ASP A 260 17.35 10.47 -5.55
CA ASP A 260 18.66 11.06 -5.82
C ASP A 260 18.67 12.57 -5.56
N GLU A 261 17.51 13.22 -5.65
CA GLU A 261 17.34 14.67 -5.42
C GLU A 261 17.08 15.07 -3.95
N ASN A 262 16.82 14.12 -3.04
CA ASN A 262 16.41 14.38 -1.64
C ASN A 262 17.18 13.56 -0.60
#